data_AF-A0A6A4CXP0-F1
#
_entry.id   AF-A0A6A4CXP0-F1
#
_cell.length_a   1.000
_cell.length_b   1.000
_cell.length_c   1.000
_cell.angle_alpha   90.00
_cell.angle_beta   90.00
_cell.angle_gamma   90.00
#
_symmetry.space_group_name_H-M   'P 1'
#
loop_
_entity.id
_entity.type
_entity.pdbx_description
1 polymer ?
#
loop_
_entity_poly.entity_id
_entity_poly.type
_entity_poly.pdbx_seq_one_letter_code
_entity_poly.pdbx_strand_id
1 'polypeptide(L)'
;MPSYRELQCTKLSTNFREATEIVTHPQLPTASAGHVVVKNKFLGVNATDINVTNGVFNENPPPFGTGLDAAGTVVEVGPGVTDVQVGDYVVYDKFGAYAEYVEVLVASLHKLPELSAAALPLTVCGISASIAIKECGELSTKETVFVTAAAGGAGQFVVQLAKMAGNQVIGTCSNDEKAAHLKKLGCDRVINYNKEDIDAVLKKEYPRGIDIAFETIGGEMFKTVFDNMAVRGRIIVFGHISEYRGDTPRSPFTVSAMNEVLLMKAVTVRGFLLRTYADIIPTHMENLFKLIKEGKLLAGVDPTDFCGLEQVPDAIDHMYAHKNIGKIVVQLPLAAKNFSGPWAHSRTSRAVLKSSLKTDQAQKDPVMSLIHRLVALLLLLAVQADAWVFKQPKLQPSSLGRHLQHVENESDPATTDFLAGKPNNDSAEDLSSIAAFIDALVMTEATSTDPPFYSNWSTAIHHSDDTIDSDQETEFEDVGVDFTPSPDLSTTAASASLEQEAGSAAFNSSGELENTVGDDVNMAYGEAVPSSLAPTKLSSGIAAWIIAFALALFTAN
;
A
#
# COMPACT_ATOMS: atom_id res chain seq x y z
N MET A 1 -23.25 -13.44 17.28
CA MET A 1 -23.02 -12.67 16.05
C MET A 1 -21.54 -12.75 15.72
N PRO A 2 -21.06 -12.42 14.50
CA PRO A 2 -19.64 -12.19 14.29
C PRO A 2 -19.15 -11.07 15.23
N SER A 3 -18.10 -11.38 15.99
CA SER A 3 -17.31 -10.40 16.74
C SER A 3 -16.15 -9.89 15.89
N TYR A 4 -15.56 -8.76 16.29
CA TYR A 4 -14.30 -8.27 15.71
C TYR A 4 -13.35 -7.75 16.78
N ARG A 5 -12.10 -7.54 16.40
CA ARG A 5 -11.06 -6.98 17.25
C ARG A 5 -10.56 -5.63 16.74
N GLU A 6 -10.18 -4.76 17.67
CA GLU A 6 -9.49 -3.51 17.38
C GLU A 6 -8.44 -3.19 18.43
N LEU A 7 -7.51 -2.30 18.08
CA LEU A 7 -6.50 -1.79 18.98
C LEU A 7 -6.96 -0.42 19.53
N GLN A 8 -7.39 -0.39 20.79
CA GLN A 8 -7.79 0.84 21.48
C GLN A 8 -6.62 1.41 22.27
N CYS A 9 -6.50 2.73 22.30
CA CYS A 9 -5.75 3.45 23.32
C CYS A 9 -6.53 3.38 24.64
N THR A 10 -5.93 2.86 25.72
CA THR A 10 -6.53 2.75 27.06
C THR A 10 -5.93 3.72 28.08
N LYS A 11 -4.71 4.24 27.84
CA LYS A 11 -4.12 5.37 28.58
C LYS A 11 -3.35 6.31 27.65
N LEU A 12 -3.34 7.61 27.96
CA LEU A 12 -2.54 8.57 27.19
C LEU A 12 -1.04 8.35 27.44
N SER A 13 -0.27 8.12 26.37
CA SER A 13 1.19 7.96 26.44
C SER A 13 1.85 8.06 25.06
N THR A 14 3.12 8.48 25.05
CA THR A 14 4.01 8.36 23.89
C THR A 14 4.57 6.94 23.70
N ASN A 15 4.51 6.06 24.71
CA ASN A 15 4.81 4.64 24.53
C ASN A 15 3.56 3.92 24.01
N PHE A 16 3.45 3.79 22.69
CA PHE A 16 2.31 3.15 22.02
C PHE A 16 1.98 1.76 22.58
N ARG A 17 2.98 0.90 22.80
CA ARG A 17 2.78 -0.47 23.30
C ARG A 17 2.19 -0.51 24.72
N GLU A 18 2.50 0.49 25.54
CA GLU A 18 1.87 0.68 26.84
C GLU A 18 0.51 1.40 26.75
N ALA A 19 0.32 2.24 25.74
CA ALA A 19 -0.90 3.02 25.57
C ALA A 19 -2.08 2.19 25.08
N THR A 20 -1.83 1.05 24.40
CA THR A 20 -2.85 0.33 23.64
C THR A 20 -3.12 -1.11 24.09
N GLU A 21 -4.38 -1.54 23.99
CA GLU A 21 -4.84 -2.92 24.22
C GLU A 21 -5.73 -3.40 23.07
N ILE A 22 -5.70 -4.71 22.77
CA ILE A 22 -6.60 -5.32 21.78
C ILE A 22 -7.93 -5.65 22.45
N VAL A 23 -8.98 -4.95 22.06
CA VAL A 23 -10.34 -5.12 22.55
C VAL A 23 -11.14 -5.97 21.55
N THR A 24 -12.05 -6.82 22.05
CA THR A 24 -12.95 -7.63 21.23
C THR A 24 -14.39 -7.17 21.39
N HIS A 25 -14.99 -6.70 20.31
CA HIS A 25 -16.39 -6.27 20.25
C HIS A 25 -17.33 -7.44 19.92
N PRO A 26 -18.50 -7.56 20.59
CA PRO A 26 -19.38 -8.72 20.47
C PRO A 26 -20.22 -8.77 19.17
N GLN A 27 -20.21 -7.68 18.41
CA GLN A 27 -20.96 -7.46 17.17
C GLN A 27 -20.07 -6.64 16.22
N LEU A 28 -20.30 -6.74 14.91
CA LEU A 28 -19.68 -5.83 13.93
C LEU A 28 -20.31 -4.43 14.02
N PRO A 29 -19.63 -3.37 13.55
CA PRO A 29 -20.31 -2.11 13.26
C PRO A 29 -21.37 -2.30 12.16
N THR A 30 -22.33 -1.39 12.12
CA THR A 30 -23.40 -1.30 11.10
C THR A 30 -23.13 -0.07 10.23
N ALA A 31 -23.52 -0.08 8.96
CA ALA A 31 -23.35 1.06 8.06
C ALA A 31 -24.49 2.10 8.21
N SER A 32 -24.17 3.26 8.77
CA SER A 32 -25.06 4.44 8.81
C SER A 32 -25.31 5.00 7.41
N ALA A 33 -26.30 5.90 7.27
CA ALA A 33 -26.54 6.59 6.00
C ALA A 33 -25.28 7.31 5.50
N GLY A 34 -24.96 7.19 4.21
CA GLY A 34 -23.72 7.72 3.62
C GLY A 34 -22.42 7.00 4.01
N HIS A 35 -22.48 5.91 4.78
CA HIS A 35 -21.33 5.15 5.26
C HIS A 35 -21.32 3.71 4.70
N VAL A 36 -20.17 3.05 4.85
CA VAL A 36 -19.98 1.62 4.56
C VAL A 36 -19.21 0.96 5.71
N VAL A 37 -19.36 -0.35 5.90
CA VAL A 37 -18.45 -1.12 6.75
C VAL A 37 -17.38 -1.75 5.87
N VAL A 38 -16.12 -1.41 6.14
CA VAL A 38 -14.94 -1.99 5.51
C VAL A 38 -14.37 -3.07 6.42
N LYS A 39 -14.16 -4.26 5.87
CA LYS A 39 -13.35 -5.31 6.49
C LYS A 39 -11.89 -5.13 6.08
N ASN A 40 -11.04 -4.79 7.05
CA ASN A 40 -9.66 -4.45 6.78
C ASN A 40 -8.80 -5.68 6.49
N LYS A 41 -7.85 -5.49 5.56
CA LYS A 41 -6.84 -6.49 5.18
C LYS A 41 -5.42 -5.97 5.34
N PHE A 42 -5.22 -4.66 5.19
CA PHE A 42 -3.94 -3.98 5.38
C PHE A 42 -4.16 -2.71 6.22
N LEU A 43 -3.27 -2.45 7.15
CA LEU A 43 -3.26 -1.27 8.02
C LEU A 43 -2.01 -0.45 7.72
N GLY A 44 -2.14 0.86 7.52
CA GLY A 44 -1.01 1.75 7.29
C GLY A 44 -0.44 2.27 8.61
N VAL A 45 0.87 2.16 8.79
CA VAL A 45 1.55 2.66 10.00
C VAL A 45 2.15 4.03 9.76
N ASN A 46 2.00 4.94 10.72
CA ASN A 46 2.32 6.35 10.58
C ASN A 46 3.08 6.85 11.83
N ALA A 47 4.08 7.72 11.64
CA ALA A 47 4.84 8.29 12.76
C ALA A 47 3.96 8.97 13.82
N THR A 48 2.83 9.54 13.38
CA THR A 48 1.88 10.24 14.25
C THR A 48 0.94 9.33 15.05
N ASP A 49 1.00 8.00 14.89
CA ASP A 49 0.24 7.06 15.74
C ASP A 49 0.60 7.22 17.24
N ILE A 50 1.87 7.55 17.53
CA ILE A 50 2.33 7.92 18.88
C ILE A 50 1.69 9.23 19.38
N ASN A 51 1.46 10.20 18.49
CA ASN A 51 0.78 11.45 18.86
C ASN A 51 -0.72 11.24 19.08
N VAL A 52 -1.34 10.28 18.37
CA VAL A 52 -2.73 9.85 18.63
C VAL A 52 -2.84 9.22 20.02
N THR A 53 -1.96 8.28 20.38
CA THR A 53 -1.96 7.71 21.75
C THR A 53 -1.55 8.71 22.83
N ASN A 54 -0.83 9.78 22.47
CA ASN A 54 -0.51 10.89 23.38
C ASN A 54 -1.61 11.98 23.42
N GLY A 55 -2.77 11.77 22.78
CA GLY A 55 -3.93 12.67 22.85
C GLY A 55 -3.84 13.96 22.02
N VAL A 56 -2.82 14.12 21.18
CA VAL A 56 -2.58 15.35 20.39
C VAL A 56 -3.72 15.64 19.40
N PHE A 57 -4.45 14.61 18.97
CA PHE A 57 -5.54 14.69 18.00
C PHE A 57 -6.92 14.30 18.57
N ASN A 58 -7.05 14.12 19.88
CA ASN A 58 -8.31 13.74 20.50
C ASN A 58 -8.48 14.39 21.89
N GLU A 59 -9.47 15.27 22.00
CA GLU A 59 -9.84 15.93 23.27
C GLU A 59 -10.57 14.99 24.23
N ASN A 60 -11.10 13.87 23.74
CA ASN A 60 -11.77 12.87 24.56
C ASN A 60 -10.73 12.00 25.30
N PRO A 61 -10.93 11.69 26.59
CA PRO A 61 -10.09 10.73 27.30
C PRO A 61 -10.24 9.31 26.72
N PRO A 62 -9.25 8.44 26.91
CA PRO A 62 -9.38 7.01 26.62
C PRO A 62 -10.62 6.36 27.28
N PRO A 63 -11.21 5.32 26.67
CA PRO A 63 -10.72 4.59 25.51
C PRO A 63 -11.12 5.18 24.15
N PHE A 64 -10.24 5.04 23.15
CA PHE A 64 -10.54 5.36 21.74
C PHE A 64 -9.72 4.51 20.76
N GLY A 65 -10.24 4.27 19.55
CA GLY A 65 -9.54 3.48 18.52
C GLY A 65 -8.29 4.16 17.96
N THR A 66 -7.28 3.37 17.56
CA THR A 66 -5.98 3.86 17.05
C THR A 66 -5.79 3.62 15.55
N GLY A 67 -4.72 4.17 14.97
CA GLY A 67 -4.39 4.07 13.54
C GLY A 67 -5.10 5.10 12.67
N LEU A 68 -4.45 5.48 11.56
CA LEU A 68 -4.92 6.52 10.64
C LEU A 68 -5.48 6.01 9.31
N ASP A 69 -4.92 4.98 8.69
CA ASP A 69 -5.33 4.54 7.34
C ASP A 69 -5.32 3.01 7.16
N ALA A 70 -6.21 2.50 6.32
CA ALA A 70 -6.36 1.07 6.03
C ALA A 70 -6.89 0.79 4.62
N ALA A 71 -6.66 -0.44 4.14
CA ALA A 71 -7.22 -0.98 2.91
C ALA A 71 -7.98 -2.30 3.19
N GLY A 72 -9.11 -2.50 2.53
CA GLY A 72 -10.02 -3.61 2.81
C GLY A 72 -11.09 -3.85 1.76
N THR A 73 -12.05 -4.70 2.10
CA THR A 73 -13.24 -4.99 1.28
C THR A 73 -14.48 -4.46 1.96
N VAL A 74 -15.36 -3.79 1.21
CA VAL A 74 -16.68 -3.37 1.71
C VAL A 74 -17.54 -4.61 1.97
N VAL A 75 -18.08 -4.74 3.19
CA VAL A 75 -18.93 -5.87 3.62
C VAL A 75 -20.37 -5.46 3.93
N GLU A 76 -20.62 -4.17 4.19
CA GLU A 76 -21.95 -3.60 4.37
C GLU A 76 -22.01 -2.19 3.78
N VAL A 77 -23.16 -1.79 3.26
CA VAL A 77 -23.40 -0.49 2.62
C VAL A 77 -24.64 0.14 3.21
N GLY A 78 -24.51 1.37 3.69
CA GLY A 78 -25.57 2.06 4.42
C GLY A 78 -26.60 2.74 3.51
N PRO A 79 -27.74 3.19 4.07
CA PRO A 79 -28.80 3.84 3.31
C PRO A 79 -28.30 5.03 2.48
N GLY A 80 -28.78 5.13 1.23
CA GLY A 80 -28.49 6.24 0.32
C GLY A 80 -27.14 6.19 -0.41
N VAL A 81 -26.29 5.20 -0.15
CA VAL A 81 -25.02 5.02 -0.88
C VAL A 81 -25.28 4.30 -2.22
N THR A 82 -24.84 4.90 -3.33
CA THR A 82 -25.02 4.36 -4.70
C THR A 82 -23.72 3.89 -5.36
N ASP A 83 -22.61 4.57 -5.09
CA ASP A 83 -21.39 4.48 -5.91
C ASP A 83 -20.40 3.40 -5.40
N VAL A 84 -20.70 2.84 -4.24
CA VAL A 84 -19.95 1.81 -3.52
C VAL A 84 -20.89 0.65 -3.19
N GLN A 85 -20.44 -0.58 -3.44
CA GLN A 85 -21.20 -1.82 -3.26
C GLN A 85 -20.43 -2.84 -2.41
N VAL A 86 -21.15 -3.79 -1.81
CA VAL A 86 -20.54 -4.92 -1.09
C VAL A 86 -19.65 -5.73 -2.04
N GLY A 87 -18.42 -6.00 -1.63
CA GLY A 87 -17.39 -6.64 -2.44
C GLY A 87 -16.39 -5.69 -3.10
N ASP A 88 -16.65 -4.38 -3.13
CA ASP A 88 -15.66 -3.39 -3.59
C ASP A 88 -14.41 -3.42 -2.71
N TYR A 89 -13.23 -3.24 -3.34
CA TYR A 89 -11.98 -2.98 -2.63
C TYR A 89 -11.79 -1.48 -2.45
N VAL A 90 -11.34 -1.06 -1.26
CA VAL A 90 -11.21 0.35 -0.91
C VAL A 90 -9.97 0.61 -0.06
N VAL A 91 -9.45 1.85 -0.14
CA VAL A 91 -8.48 2.44 0.80
C VAL A 91 -9.06 3.72 1.38
N TYR A 92 -8.78 4.05 2.64
CA TYR A 92 -9.34 5.23 3.33
C TYR A 92 -8.42 5.76 4.44
N ASP A 93 -8.57 7.04 4.82
CA ASP A 93 -8.08 7.57 6.10
C ASP A 93 -9.24 7.80 7.08
N LYS A 94 -9.08 7.36 8.33
CA LYS A 94 -9.99 7.59 9.45
C LYS A 94 -9.29 7.17 10.75
N PHE A 95 -9.38 7.99 11.80
CA PHE A 95 -8.93 7.57 13.14
C PHE A 95 -9.71 6.32 13.62
N GLY A 96 -9.00 5.37 14.23
CA GLY A 96 -9.54 4.04 14.52
C GLY A 96 -9.40 3.06 13.36
N ALA A 97 -8.42 3.24 12.47
CA ALA A 97 -8.16 2.32 11.36
C ALA A 97 -7.65 0.93 11.82
N TYR A 98 -7.02 0.83 13.00
CA TYR A 98 -6.46 -0.42 13.54
C TYR A 98 -7.53 -1.35 14.14
N ALA A 99 -8.51 -1.70 13.31
CA ALA A 99 -9.56 -2.69 13.58
C ALA A 99 -9.71 -3.67 12.42
N GLU A 100 -10.26 -4.85 12.70
CA GLU A 100 -10.61 -5.84 11.67
C GLU A 100 -11.81 -5.40 10.81
N TYR A 101 -12.70 -4.56 11.35
CA TYR A 101 -13.82 -3.94 10.65
C TYR A 101 -14.02 -2.51 11.14
N VAL A 102 -14.31 -1.57 10.23
CA VAL A 102 -14.49 -0.14 10.52
C VAL A 102 -15.66 0.41 9.71
N GLU A 103 -16.50 1.24 10.33
CA GLU A 103 -17.45 2.10 9.63
C GLU A 103 -16.73 3.34 9.05
N VAL A 104 -16.91 3.58 7.75
CA VAL A 104 -16.18 4.60 6.97
C VAL A 104 -17.18 5.44 6.17
N LEU A 105 -17.02 6.76 6.22
CA LEU A 105 -17.77 7.70 5.38
C LEU A 105 -17.36 7.53 3.91
N VAL A 106 -18.32 7.46 2.98
CA VAL A 106 -18.02 7.23 1.55
C VAL A 106 -17.15 8.35 0.94
N ALA A 107 -17.26 9.58 1.43
CA ALA A 107 -16.43 10.71 1.01
C ALA A 107 -14.95 10.62 1.47
N SER A 108 -14.59 9.64 2.32
CA SER A 108 -13.23 9.44 2.85
C SER A 108 -12.54 8.19 2.31
N LEU A 109 -13.12 7.52 1.32
CA LEU A 109 -12.56 6.31 0.70
C LEU A 109 -12.35 6.45 -0.81
N HIS A 110 -11.40 5.68 -1.33
CA HIS A 110 -11.16 5.53 -2.76
C HIS A 110 -11.26 4.06 -3.15
N LYS A 111 -12.01 3.77 -4.23
CA LYS A 111 -12.16 2.42 -4.79
C LYS A 111 -10.85 1.98 -5.47
N LEU A 112 -10.48 0.71 -5.25
CA LEU A 112 -9.31 0.07 -5.85
C LEU A 112 -9.74 -0.98 -6.89
N PRO A 113 -8.98 -1.18 -7.98
CA PRO A 113 -9.23 -2.29 -8.91
C PRO A 113 -8.92 -3.66 -8.29
N GLU A 114 -8.01 -3.71 -7.31
CA GLU A 114 -7.63 -4.90 -6.56
C GLU A 114 -7.26 -4.54 -5.11
N LEU A 115 -7.39 -5.50 -4.18
CA LEU A 115 -7.04 -5.30 -2.78
C LEU A 115 -5.52 -5.47 -2.57
N SER A 116 -4.79 -4.37 -2.66
CA SER A 116 -3.33 -4.32 -2.54
C SER A 116 -2.85 -3.36 -1.44
N ALA A 117 -1.73 -3.71 -0.80
CA ALA A 117 -1.02 -2.81 0.12
C ALA A 117 -0.46 -1.56 -0.59
N ALA A 118 -0.24 -1.63 -1.91
CA ALA A 118 0.37 -0.55 -2.70
C ALA A 118 -0.45 0.75 -2.76
N ALA A 119 -1.69 0.76 -2.26
CA ALA A 119 -2.51 1.97 -2.12
C ALA A 119 -2.28 2.74 -0.80
N LEU A 120 -1.83 2.07 0.27
CA LEU A 120 -1.57 2.70 1.59
C LEU A 120 -0.41 3.72 1.64
N PRO A 121 0.58 3.69 0.74
CA PRO A 121 1.49 4.82 0.57
C PRO A 121 0.77 6.12 0.17
N LEU A 122 -0.41 6.09 -0.46
CA LEU A 122 -1.03 7.27 -1.07
C LEU A 122 -1.89 8.08 -0.10
N THR A 123 -2.74 7.40 0.67
CA THR A 123 -3.72 7.98 1.62
C THR A 123 -3.14 9.08 2.50
N VAL A 124 -2.17 8.74 3.34
CA VAL A 124 -1.57 9.72 4.27
C VAL A 124 -0.26 10.25 3.72
N CYS A 125 0.60 9.42 3.13
CA CYS A 125 1.96 9.85 2.80
C CYS A 125 2.05 10.54 1.42
N GLY A 126 1.48 9.96 0.38
CA GLY A 126 1.55 10.47 -1.00
C GLY A 126 0.81 11.80 -1.17
N ILE A 127 -0.46 11.87 -0.77
CA ILE A 127 -1.25 13.11 -0.83
C ILE A 127 -0.56 14.21 -0.03
N SER A 128 -0.15 13.93 1.21
CA SER A 128 0.54 14.92 2.05
C SER A 128 1.84 15.42 1.42
N ALA A 129 2.68 14.53 0.89
CA ALA A 129 3.90 14.92 0.19
C ALA A 129 3.62 15.79 -1.05
N SER A 130 2.61 15.42 -1.84
CA SER A 130 2.22 16.13 -3.06
C SER A 130 1.67 17.53 -2.80
N ILE A 131 0.78 17.68 -1.81
CA ILE A 131 0.27 19.00 -1.40
C ILE A 131 1.38 19.82 -0.76
N ALA A 132 2.12 19.26 0.20
CA ALA A 132 3.14 20.00 0.94
C ALA A 132 4.24 20.54 0.03
N ILE A 133 4.73 19.76 -0.94
CA ILE A 133 5.78 20.24 -1.85
C ILE A 133 5.28 21.31 -2.83
N LYS A 134 4.01 21.23 -3.27
CA LYS A 134 3.40 22.24 -4.16
C LYS A 134 3.02 23.52 -3.40
N GLU A 135 2.20 23.42 -2.36
CA GLU A 135 1.57 24.59 -1.70
C GLU A 135 2.44 25.21 -0.59
N CYS A 136 3.22 24.40 0.14
CA CYS A 136 4.16 24.92 1.16
C CYS A 136 5.57 25.11 0.60
N GLY A 137 5.99 24.26 -0.34
CA GLY A 137 7.28 24.35 -1.02
C GLY A 137 7.32 25.32 -2.19
N GLU A 138 6.17 25.64 -2.82
CA GLU A 138 6.10 26.45 -4.05
C GLU A 138 7.04 25.89 -5.14
N LEU A 139 7.04 24.55 -5.28
CA LEU A 139 7.97 23.80 -6.12
C LEU A 139 7.94 24.29 -7.58
N SER A 140 9.10 24.71 -8.06
CA SER A 140 9.35 25.08 -9.45
C SER A 140 10.31 24.08 -10.11
N THR A 141 11.13 24.55 -11.04
CA THR A 141 12.13 23.74 -11.76
C THR A 141 13.55 24.28 -11.52
N LYS A 142 14.57 23.41 -11.62
CA LYS A 142 16.00 23.75 -11.48
C LYS A 142 16.41 24.26 -10.08
N GLU A 143 15.59 23.97 -9.07
CA GLU A 143 15.82 24.27 -7.66
C GLU A 143 16.59 23.14 -6.94
N THR A 144 17.16 23.46 -5.78
CA THR A 144 17.83 22.51 -4.88
C THR A 144 16.87 22.07 -3.79
N VAL A 145 16.35 20.84 -3.87
CA VAL A 145 15.35 20.29 -2.94
C VAL A 145 16.00 19.30 -1.97
N PHE A 146 15.98 19.60 -0.68
CA PHE A 146 16.49 18.74 0.38
C PHE A 146 15.36 17.99 1.08
N VAL A 147 15.46 16.67 1.15
CA VAL A 147 14.43 15.79 1.74
C VAL A 147 15.01 15.06 2.94
N THR A 148 14.45 15.32 4.11
CA THR A 148 14.74 14.54 5.33
C THR A 148 13.94 13.25 5.35
N ALA A 149 14.47 12.22 6.02
CA ALA A 149 13.88 10.87 6.04
C ALA A 149 13.47 10.36 4.64
N ALA A 150 14.29 10.67 3.62
CA ALA A 150 13.88 10.61 2.21
C ALA A 150 13.46 9.21 1.74
N ALA A 151 14.02 8.15 2.35
CA ALA A 151 13.65 6.76 2.05
C ALA A 151 12.39 6.28 2.80
N GLY A 152 11.70 7.13 3.56
CA GLY A 152 10.49 6.80 4.32
C GLY A 152 9.19 7.09 3.57
N GLY A 153 8.06 6.74 4.21
CA GLY A 153 6.73 6.71 3.58
C GLY A 153 6.32 7.97 2.79
N ALA A 154 6.58 9.18 3.31
CA ALA A 154 6.30 10.43 2.61
C ALA A 154 7.50 10.95 1.78
N GLY A 155 8.72 10.83 2.32
CA GLY A 155 9.94 11.32 1.66
C GLY A 155 10.16 10.73 0.26
N GLN A 156 9.81 9.47 0.05
CA GLN A 156 9.93 8.80 -1.26
C GLN A 156 9.11 9.50 -2.36
N PHE A 157 7.98 10.11 -2.03
CA PHE A 157 7.15 10.85 -2.97
C PHE A 157 7.75 12.21 -3.28
N VAL A 158 8.26 12.93 -2.26
CA VAL A 158 8.91 14.24 -2.45
C VAL A 158 10.13 14.12 -3.35
N VAL A 159 10.96 13.08 -3.16
CA VAL A 159 12.10 12.78 -4.03
C VAL A 159 11.66 12.65 -5.49
N GLN A 160 10.69 11.77 -5.75
CA GLN A 160 10.25 11.49 -7.13
C GLN A 160 9.58 12.72 -7.77
N LEU A 161 8.64 13.37 -7.07
CA LEU A 161 7.93 14.56 -7.58
C LEU A 161 8.90 15.72 -7.86
N ALA A 162 9.87 15.98 -6.98
CA ALA A 162 10.89 17.00 -7.22
C ALA A 162 11.80 16.67 -8.41
N LYS A 163 12.22 15.40 -8.56
CA LYS A 163 12.97 14.95 -9.74
C LYS A 163 12.17 15.08 -11.04
N MET A 164 10.88 14.73 -11.02
CA MET A 164 9.99 14.87 -12.17
C MET A 164 9.77 16.33 -12.59
N ALA A 165 9.76 17.25 -11.63
CA ALA A 165 9.76 18.71 -11.88
C ALA A 165 11.15 19.27 -12.28
N GLY A 166 12.14 18.42 -12.60
CA GLY A 166 13.43 18.87 -13.13
C GLY A 166 14.34 19.54 -12.10
N ASN A 167 14.23 19.17 -10.82
CA ASN A 167 15.05 19.72 -9.73
C ASN A 167 16.25 18.83 -9.38
N GLN A 168 17.21 19.40 -8.65
CA GLN A 168 18.28 18.66 -8.00
C GLN A 168 17.81 18.24 -6.61
N VAL A 169 17.83 16.94 -6.32
CA VAL A 169 17.32 16.39 -5.05
C VAL A 169 18.45 15.84 -4.20
N ILE A 170 18.50 16.31 -2.96
CA ILE A 170 19.35 15.82 -1.89
C ILE A 170 18.46 15.05 -0.91
N GLY A 171 18.83 13.82 -0.53
CA GLY A 171 18.03 13.00 0.38
C GLY A 171 18.85 12.42 1.53
N THR A 172 18.35 12.48 2.76
CA THR A 172 19.04 11.91 3.94
C THR A 172 18.46 10.56 4.36
N CYS A 173 19.33 9.62 4.76
CA CYS A 173 18.93 8.31 5.26
C CYS A 173 19.95 7.68 6.25
N SER A 174 19.50 6.66 6.99
CA SER A 174 20.24 6.03 8.09
C SER A 174 21.21 4.91 7.66
N ASN A 175 21.12 4.36 6.45
CA ASN A 175 21.93 3.22 6.01
C ASN A 175 22.15 3.20 4.48
N ASP A 176 23.02 2.30 4.01
CA ASP A 176 23.40 2.21 2.59
C ASP A 176 22.30 1.58 1.72
N GLU A 177 21.43 0.75 2.31
CA GLU A 177 20.32 0.10 1.62
C GLU A 177 19.27 1.13 1.19
N LYS A 178 18.90 2.02 2.12
CA LYS A 178 18.12 3.24 1.85
C LYS A 178 18.82 4.15 0.85
N ALA A 179 20.14 4.23 0.88
CA ALA A 179 20.89 5.03 -0.08
C ALA A 179 20.87 4.43 -1.50
N ALA A 180 20.89 3.11 -1.62
CA ALA A 180 20.70 2.41 -2.89
C ALA A 180 19.25 2.55 -3.40
N HIS A 181 18.25 2.46 -2.50
CA HIS A 181 16.85 2.71 -2.84
C HIS A 181 16.62 4.15 -3.33
N LEU A 182 17.13 5.16 -2.63
CA LEU A 182 17.00 6.56 -3.03
C LEU A 182 17.62 6.88 -4.40
N LYS A 183 18.74 6.24 -4.74
CA LYS A 183 19.33 6.34 -6.09
C LYS A 183 18.43 5.74 -7.16
N LYS A 184 17.69 4.65 -6.88
CA LYS A 184 16.67 4.10 -7.78
C LYS A 184 15.47 5.03 -7.96
N LEU A 185 15.15 5.85 -6.96
CA LEU A 185 14.14 6.92 -7.05
C LEU A 185 14.67 8.21 -7.72
N GLY A 186 15.89 8.19 -8.27
CA GLY A 186 16.48 9.33 -9.00
C GLY A 186 17.12 10.43 -8.12
N CYS A 187 17.27 10.22 -6.81
CA CYS A 187 17.90 11.18 -5.91
C CYS A 187 19.38 11.42 -6.28
N ASP A 188 19.75 12.65 -6.63
CA ASP A 188 21.08 13.00 -7.16
C ASP A 188 22.17 12.86 -6.09
N ARG A 189 21.89 13.36 -4.88
CA ARG A 189 22.81 13.28 -3.73
C ARG A 189 22.15 12.69 -2.52
N VAL A 190 22.42 11.41 -2.29
CA VAL A 190 22.05 10.77 -1.02
C VAL A 190 23.15 10.98 0.01
N ILE A 191 22.78 11.37 1.23
CA ILE A 191 23.66 11.52 2.39
C ILE A 191 23.31 10.44 3.41
N ASN A 192 24.26 9.53 3.70
CA ASN A 192 24.10 8.58 4.80
C ASN A 192 24.60 9.26 6.09
N TYR A 193 23.67 9.76 6.91
CA TYR A 193 24.00 10.59 8.07
C TYR A 193 24.70 9.84 9.22
N ASN A 194 24.79 8.51 9.14
CA ASN A 194 25.62 7.68 10.03
C ASN A 194 27.07 7.52 9.53
N LYS A 195 27.44 8.19 8.43
CA LYS A 195 28.77 8.15 7.79
C LYS A 195 29.29 9.52 7.35
N GLU A 196 28.38 10.44 7.03
CA GLU A 196 28.68 11.77 6.49
C GLU A 196 28.02 12.84 7.36
N ASP A 197 28.77 13.89 7.70
CA ASP A 197 28.22 15.05 8.37
C ASP A 197 27.42 15.91 7.37
N ILE A 198 26.15 16.16 7.66
CA ILE A 198 25.22 16.83 6.75
C ILE A 198 25.64 18.28 6.52
N ASP A 199 26.06 19.00 7.57
CA ASP A 199 26.43 20.40 7.50
C ASP A 199 27.69 20.60 6.63
N ALA A 200 28.71 19.78 6.84
CA ALA A 200 29.94 19.79 6.05
C ALA A 200 29.70 19.40 4.58
N VAL A 201 28.79 18.45 4.31
CA VAL A 201 28.39 18.10 2.93
C VAL A 201 27.67 19.28 2.27
N LEU A 202 26.67 19.87 2.93
CA LEU A 202 25.90 21.00 2.37
C LEU A 202 26.79 22.22 2.10
N LYS A 203 27.62 22.63 3.06
CA LYS A 203 28.53 23.80 2.89
C LYS A 203 29.57 23.61 1.79
N LYS A 204 29.99 22.36 1.53
CA LYS A 204 31.01 22.01 0.54
C LYS A 204 30.45 21.82 -0.87
N GLU A 205 29.34 21.09 -0.99
CA GLU A 205 28.76 20.69 -2.28
C GLU A 205 27.67 21.68 -2.76
N TYR A 206 27.00 22.37 -1.84
CA TYR A 206 25.88 23.28 -2.09
C TYR A 206 26.13 24.68 -1.49
N PRO A 207 27.23 25.37 -1.83
CA PRO A 207 27.59 26.67 -1.22
C PRO A 207 26.63 27.83 -1.53
N ARG A 208 25.61 27.62 -2.39
CA ARG A 208 24.48 28.56 -2.59
C ARG A 208 23.34 28.36 -1.58
N GLY A 209 23.34 27.23 -0.87
CA GLY A 209 22.28 26.77 0.01
C GLY A 209 21.21 25.92 -0.68
N ILE A 210 20.21 25.51 0.09
CA ILE A 210 19.02 24.74 -0.31
C ILE A 210 17.85 25.68 -0.63
N ASP A 211 17.15 25.46 -1.75
CA ASP A 211 16.03 26.31 -2.20
C ASP A 211 14.67 25.87 -1.60
N ILE A 212 14.47 24.57 -1.40
CA ILE A 212 13.32 23.98 -0.69
C ILE A 212 13.80 22.86 0.24
N ALA A 213 13.35 22.85 1.50
CA ALA A 213 13.59 21.75 2.41
C ALA A 213 12.28 21.11 2.91
N PHE A 214 12.16 19.80 2.75
CA PHE A 214 11.09 18.98 3.33
C PHE A 214 11.59 18.36 4.64
N GLU A 215 11.19 18.97 5.76
CA GLU A 215 11.71 18.68 7.09
C GLU A 215 10.70 17.88 7.93
N THR A 216 11.12 16.70 8.41
CA THR A 216 10.28 15.73 9.13
C THR A 216 10.87 15.31 10.48
N ILE A 217 12.09 15.74 10.80
CA ILE A 217 12.88 15.24 11.93
C ILE A 217 12.77 16.16 13.15
N GLY A 218 12.80 17.48 12.94
CA GLY A 218 12.89 18.48 14.01
C GLY A 218 14.30 18.58 14.63
N GLY A 219 14.37 19.21 15.79
CA GLY A 219 15.60 19.31 16.60
C GLY A 219 16.80 19.87 15.82
N GLU A 220 17.97 19.26 16.04
CA GLU A 220 19.22 19.71 15.41
C GLU A 220 19.23 19.49 13.88
N MET A 221 18.44 18.55 13.33
CA MET A 221 18.28 18.41 11.87
C MET A 221 17.63 19.66 11.28
N PHE A 222 16.54 20.15 11.90
CA PHE A 222 15.90 21.40 11.47
C PHE A 222 16.89 22.57 11.52
N LYS A 223 17.71 22.65 12.57
CA LYS A 223 18.74 23.68 12.68
C LYS A 223 19.81 23.57 11.58
N THR A 224 20.31 22.36 11.30
CA THR A 224 21.29 22.11 10.23
C THR A 224 20.74 22.48 8.85
N VAL A 225 19.48 22.13 8.57
CA VAL A 225 18.78 22.54 7.35
C VAL A 225 18.68 24.06 7.27
N PHE A 226 18.22 24.71 8.35
CA PHE A 226 17.99 26.14 8.41
C PHE A 226 19.27 26.98 8.16
N ASP A 227 20.38 26.62 8.80
CA ASP A 227 21.69 27.26 8.59
C ASP A 227 22.10 27.21 7.10
N ASN A 228 21.76 26.13 6.40
CA ASN A 228 22.15 25.82 5.02
C ASN A 228 21.10 26.20 3.95
N MET A 229 20.02 26.91 4.29
CA MET A 229 19.07 27.41 3.29
C MET A 229 19.69 28.47 2.36
N ALA A 230 19.23 28.53 1.13
CA ALA A 230 19.53 29.55 0.14
C ALA A 230 18.81 30.88 0.45
N VAL A 231 19.14 31.93 -0.31
CA VAL A 231 18.37 33.17 -0.32
C VAL A 231 17.00 32.90 -0.93
N ARG A 232 15.91 33.26 -0.21
CA ARG A 232 14.50 32.89 -0.48
C ARG A 232 14.19 31.40 -0.33
N GLY A 233 15.03 30.65 0.38
CA GLY A 233 14.78 29.23 0.67
C GLY A 233 13.49 29.00 1.48
N ARG A 234 12.71 27.97 1.15
CA ARG A 234 11.47 27.59 1.85
C ARG A 234 11.67 26.31 2.64
N ILE A 235 11.37 26.32 3.95
CA ILE A 235 11.34 25.11 4.79
C ILE A 235 9.89 24.73 5.05
N ILE A 236 9.53 23.51 4.65
CA ILE A 236 8.27 22.85 4.97
C ILE A 236 8.50 22.07 6.27
N VAL A 237 7.85 22.51 7.35
CA VAL A 237 7.76 21.75 8.61
C VAL A 237 6.61 20.76 8.45
N PHE A 238 6.96 19.55 8.01
CA PHE A 238 6.05 18.43 7.78
C PHE A 238 5.90 17.54 9.02
N GLY A 239 6.91 17.52 9.89
CA GLY A 239 6.87 16.80 11.16
C GLY A 239 8.14 17.00 11.98
N HIS A 240 8.17 16.42 13.18
CA HIS A 240 9.33 16.46 14.07
C HIS A 240 9.49 15.12 14.82
N ILE A 241 9.76 14.04 14.07
CA ILE A 241 9.71 12.66 14.59
C ILE A 241 10.70 12.39 15.74
N SER A 242 11.81 13.12 15.81
CA SER A 242 12.77 13.00 16.92
C SER A 242 12.21 13.45 18.27
N GLU A 243 11.18 14.30 18.28
CA GLU A 243 10.59 14.85 19.51
C GLU A 243 9.28 14.15 19.93
N TYR A 244 8.64 13.35 19.06
CA TYR A 244 7.33 12.72 19.34
C TYR A 244 7.32 11.76 20.54
N ARG A 245 8.46 11.12 20.88
CA ARG A 245 8.54 10.22 22.04
C ARG A 245 8.67 10.95 23.38
N GLY A 246 9.10 12.22 23.37
CA GLY A 246 9.32 13.02 24.59
C GLY A 246 10.55 12.61 25.42
N ASP A 247 11.36 11.68 24.91
CA ASP A 247 12.65 11.24 25.46
C ASP A 247 13.78 12.21 25.11
N THR A 248 13.71 12.83 23.93
CA THR A 248 14.63 13.86 23.45
C THR A 248 14.23 15.24 23.99
N PRO A 249 15.14 16.00 24.64
CA PRO A 249 14.88 17.39 25.00
C PRO A 249 14.63 18.24 23.74
N ARG A 250 13.58 19.07 23.75
CA ARG A 250 13.31 20.03 22.67
C ARG A 250 14.55 20.90 22.41
N SER A 251 14.90 21.10 21.14
CA SER A 251 16.09 21.90 20.79
C SER A 251 16.00 23.32 21.35
N PRO A 252 17.11 23.91 21.85
CA PRO A 252 17.16 25.30 22.29
C PRO A 252 17.04 26.32 21.13
N PHE A 253 16.85 25.87 19.88
CA PHE A 253 16.77 26.71 18.71
C PHE A 253 15.43 27.49 18.61
N THR A 254 15.34 28.58 19.39
CA THR A 254 14.16 29.46 19.42
C THR A 254 13.98 30.27 18.14
N VAL A 255 12.75 30.73 17.87
CA VAL A 255 12.43 31.69 16.80
C VAL A 255 13.31 32.95 16.86
N SER A 256 13.69 33.42 18.05
CA SER A 256 14.57 34.58 18.20
C SER A 256 15.98 34.34 17.62
N ALA A 257 16.46 33.09 17.61
CA ALA A 257 17.72 32.70 16.97
C ALA A 257 17.59 32.53 15.44
N MET A 258 16.37 32.42 14.91
CA MET A 258 16.10 32.35 13.47
C MET A 258 16.09 33.75 12.83
N ASN A 259 15.74 34.80 13.59
CA ASN A 259 15.47 36.16 13.11
C ASN A 259 16.51 36.72 12.11
N GLU A 260 17.81 36.56 12.37
CA GLU A 260 18.86 37.09 11.49
C GLU A 260 18.85 36.42 10.11
N VAL A 261 18.77 35.09 10.06
CA VAL A 261 18.75 34.32 8.81
C VAL A 261 17.42 34.50 8.07
N LEU A 262 16.29 34.52 8.79
CA LEU A 262 14.97 34.81 8.21
C LEU A 262 14.98 36.18 7.50
N LEU A 263 15.51 37.22 8.15
CA LEU A 263 15.58 38.57 7.59
C LEU A 263 16.61 38.67 6.46
N MET A 264 17.86 38.25 6.70
CA MET A 264 18.99 38.50 5.80
C MET A 264 19.01 37.58 4.58
N LYS A 265 18.46 36.36 4.67
CA LYS A 265 18.26 35.47 3.51
C LYS A 265 16.84 35.54 2.94
N ALA A 266 15.88 36.23 3.57
CA ALA A 266 14.45 36.15 3.23
C ALA A 266 13.91 34.69 3.20
N VAL A 267 14.38 33.85 4.12
CA VAL A 267 13.95 32.44 4.25
C VAL A 267 12.57 32.38 4.90
N THR A 268 11.71 31.47 4.42
CA THR A 268 10.38 31.24 5.01
C THR A 268 10.29 29.85 5.63
N VAL A 269 9.65 29.74 6.80
CA VAL A 269 9.30 28.47 7.45
C VAL A 269 7.77 28.34 7.44
N ARG A 270 7.24 27.29 6.82
CA ARG A 270 5.79 27.02 6.72
C ARG A 270 5.47 25.67 7.35
N GLY A 271 4.50 25.63 8.26
CA GLY A 271 3.95 24.36 8.77
C GLY A 271 2.98 23.74 7.76
N PHE A 272 2.97 22.41 7.67
CA PHE A 272 2.00 21.66 6.88
C PHE A 272 1.13 20.76 7.77
N LEU A 273 -0.18 20.72 7.51
CA LEU A 273 -1.12 19.78 8.13
C LEU A 273 -2.19 19.37 7.10
N LEU A 274 -2.21 18.09 6.71
CA LEU A 274 -3.09 17.58 5.63
C LEU A 274 -4.56 18.02 5.76
N ARG A 275 -5.11 18.05 6.98
CA ARG A 275 -6.52 18.39 7.22
C ARG A 275 -6.88 19.85 6.92
N THR A 276 -5.91 20.76 6.73
CA THR A 276 -6.18 22.15 6.33
C THR A 276 -6.25 22.36 4.82
N TYR A 277 -6.07 21.29 4.02
CA TYR A 277 -6.07 21.30 2.55
C TYR A 277 -7.12 20.32 1.97
N ALA A 278 -8.18 20.03 2.74
CA ALA A 278 -9.14 18.97 2.44
C ALA A 278 -9.90 19.16 1.11
N ASP A 279 -10.02 20.40 0.66
CA ASP A 279 -10.61 20.83 -0.61
C ASP A 279 -9.80 20.42 -1.84
N ILE A 280 -8.46 20.37 -1.74
CA ILE A 280 -7.57 20.00 -2.85
C ILE A 280 -7.06 18.55 -2.80
N ILE A 281 -7.36 17.81 -1.72
CA ILE A 281 -7.03 16.37 -1.61
C ILE A 281 -7.48 15.55 -2.84
N PRO A 282 -8.72 15.69 -3.37
CA PRO A 282 -9.16 14.89 -4.51
C PRO A 282 -8.28 15.08 -5.75
N THR A 283 -7.95 16.33 -6.10
CA THR A 283 -7.11 16.70 -7.24
C THR A 283 -5.70 16.13 -7.12
N HIS A 284 -5.10 16.19 -5.92
CA HIS A 284 -3.79 15.61 -5.68
C HIS A 284 -3.81 14.07 -5.72
N MET A 285 -4.87 13.44 -5.19
CA MET A 285 -5.04 11.99 -5.22
C MET A 285 -5.22 11.46 -6.65
N GLU A 286 -6.02 12.12 -7.49
CA GLU A 286 -6.18 11.76 -8.90
C GLU A 286 -4.86 11.86 -9.67
N ASN A 287 -4.10 12.95 -9.48
CA ASN A 287 -2.79 13.11 -10.10
C ASN A 287 -1.79 12.02 -9.66
N LEU A 288 -1.77 11.64 -8.37
CA LEU A 288 -0.91 10.56 -7.89
C LEU A 288 -1.31 9.20 -8.51
N PHE A 289 -2.61 8.88 -8.57
CA PHE A 289 -3.09 7.67 -9.23
C PHE A 289 -2.75 7.65 -10.74
N LYS A 290 -2.86 8.78 -11.44
CA LYS A 290 -2.45 8.93 -12.84
C LYS A 290 -0.96 8.60 -13.01
N LEU A 291 -0.08 9.21 -12.21
CA LEU A 291 1.38 8.99 -12.31
C LEU A 291 1.79 7.55 -12.02
N ILE A 292 1.10 6.86 -11.10
CA ILE A 292 1.34 5.44 -10.79
C ILE A 292 0.85 4.54 -11.93
N LYS A 293 -0.34 4.83 -12.49
CA LYS A 293 -0.89 4.13 -13.66
C LYS A 293 -0.03 4.29 -14.90
N GLU A 294 0.66 5.43 -15.04
CA GLU A 294 1.64 5.71 -16.09
C GLU A 294 3.05 5.14 -15.79
N GLY A 295 3.26 4.50 -14.63
CA GLY A 295 4.56 3.94 -14.22
C GLY A 295 5.63 4.98 -13.86
N LYS A 296 5.26 6.27 -13.79
CA LYS A 296 6.16 7.40 -13.51
C LYS A 296 6.46 7.60 -12.03
N LEU A 297 5.63 7.03 -11.15
CA LEU A 297 5.73 7.18 -9.70
C LEU A 297 5.61 5.83 -9.00
N LEU A 298 6.56 5.53 -8.11
CA LEU A 298 6.60 4.30 -7.31
C LEU A 298 6.08 4.56 -5.90
N ALA A 299 5.01 3.85 -5.55
CA ALA A 299 4.38 3.86 -4.23
C ALA A 299 5.00 2.77 -3.33
N GLY A 300 6.18 3.05 -2.76
CA GLY A 300 6.94 2.05 -1.98
C GLY A 300 6.28 1.67 -0.65
N VAL A 301 6.10 0.36 -0.47
CA VAL A 301 5.71 -0.30 0.78
C VAL A 301 6.94 -0.99 1.38
N ASP A 302 7.04 -1.02 2.70
CA ASP A 302 8.13 -1.67 3.41
C ASP A 302 8.10 -3.21 3.23
N PRO A 303 9.25 -3.87 2.99
CA PRO A 303 9.30 -5.32 2.78
C PRO A 303 9.21 -6.17 4.07
N THR A 304 9.02 -5.57 5.25
CA THR A 304 8.94 -6.30 6.53
C THR A 304 7.54 -6.86 6.77
N ASP A 305 7.42 -8.19 6.86
CA ASP A 305 6.15 -8.88 7.09
C ASP A 305 5.61 -8.76 8.53
N PHE A 306 4.39 -8.23 8.63
CA PHE A 306 3.45 -8.33 9.76
C PHE A 306 2.04 -8.43 9.14
N CYS A 307 1.06 -9.29 9.45
CA CYS A 307 0.89 -10.42 10.38
C CYS A 307 0.19 -10.19 11.75
N GLY A 308 -0.62 -9.13 11.88
CA GLY A 308 -1.69 -9.04 12.91
C GLY A 308 -1.77 -7.72 13.70
N LEU A 309 -2.90 -7.46 14.37
CA LEU A 309 -3.07 -6.31 15.29
C LEU A 309 -2.00 -6.34 16.40
N GLU A 310 -1.66 -7.55 16.82
CA GLU A 310 -0.61 -7.91 17.78
C GLU A 310 0.77 -7.33 17.43
N GLN A 311 1.03 -7.10 16.14
CA GLN A 311 2.31 -6.61 15.62
C GLN A 311 2.30 -5.14 15.22
N VAL A 312 1.18 -4.42 15.36
CA VAL A 312 1.15 -2.96 15.14
C VAL A 312 2.17 -2.22 16.04
N PRO A 313 2.34 -2.56 17.34
CA PRO A 313 3.40 -1.98 18.15
C PRO A 313 4.82 -2.32 17.64
N ASP A 314 5.03 -3.53 17.11
CA ASP A 314 6.34 -3.95 16.55
C ASP A 314 6.67 -3.20 15.26
N ALA A 315 5.67 -2.92 14.42
CA ALA A 315 5.79 -2.13 13.21
C ALA A 315 6.05 -0.64 13.51
N ILE A 316 5.50 -0.09 14.60
CA ILE A 316 5.83 1.25 15.10
C ILE A 316 7.26 1.28 15.66
N ASP A 317 7.66 0.31 16.48
CA ASP A 317 9.04 0.21 16.97
C ASP A 317 10.05 0.01 15.83
N HIS A 318 9.68 -0.67 14.74
CA HIS A 318 10.48 -0.75 13.51
C HIS A 318 10.70 0.64 12.87
N MET A 319 9.66 1.50 12.83
CA MET A 319 9.77 2.87 12.31
C MET A 319 10.71 3.73 13.15
N TYR A 320 10.55 3.69 14.47
CA TYR A 320 11.37 4.46 15.41
C TYR A 320 12.78 3.91 15.57
N ALA A 321 13.02 2.65 15.22
CA ALA A 321 14.37 2.11 14.99
C ALA A 321 14.99 2.53 13.64
N HIS A 322 14.34 3.41 12.88
CA HIS A 322 14.76 3.94 11.58
C HIS A 322 15.09 2.88 10.53
N LYS A 323 14.42 1.72 10.57
CA LYS A 323 14.69 0.59 9.67
C LYS A 323 13.99 0.70 8.31
N ASN A 324 12.76 1.23 8.28
CA ASN A 324 11.85 1.08 7.13
C ASN A 324 12.26 1.79 5.83
N ILE A 325 11.87 1.20 4.70
CA ILE A 325 11.96 1.76 3.35
C ILE A 325 10.54 1.90 2.79
N GLY A 326 10.07 3.12 2.57
CA GLY A 326 8.69 3.42 2.18
C GLY A 326 7.70 3.37 3.35
N LYS A 327 6.41 3.11 3.04
CA LYS A 327 5.29 3.03 3.99
C LYS A 327 5.27 1.66 4.67
N ILE A 328 5.34 1.63 5.99
CA ILE A 328 5.15 0.39 6.76
C ILE A 328 3.66 0.00 6.73
N VAL A 329 3.38 -1.28 6.50
CA VAL A 329 2.03 -1.84 6.43
C VAL A 329 1.94 -3.08 7.33
N VAL A 330 0.82 -3.23 8.04
CA VAL A 330 0.48 -4.44 8.79
C VAL A 330 -0.70 -5.13 8.12
N GLN A 331 -0.44 -6.28 7.51
CA GLN A 331 -1.46 -7.16 6.98
C GLN A 331 -2.23 -7.87 8.11
N LEU A 332 -3.56 -7.80 8.10
CA LEU A 332 -4.40 -8.61 8.96
C LEU A 332 -4.57 -10.03 8.38
N PRO A 333 -4.56 -11.08 9.22
CA PRO A 333 -4.82 -12.44 8.75
C PRO A 333 -6.22 -12.53 8.15
N LEU A 334 -6.37 -13.28 7.05
CA LEU A 334 -7.72 -13.68 6.63
C LEU A 334 -8.31 -14.55 7.73
N ALA A 335 -9.40 -14.09 8.35
CA ALA A 335 -10.11 -14.83 9.38
C ALA A 335 -10.33 -16.27 8.91
N ALA A 336 -9.70 -17.23 9.61
CA ALA A 336 -9.68 -18.61 9.17
C ALA A 336 -11.13 -19.10 9.00
N LYS A 337 -11.46 -19.67 7.83
CA LYS A 337 -12.73 -20.38 7.68
C LYS A 337 -12.75 -21.47 8.76
N ASN A 338 -13.60 -21.32 9.75
CA ASN A 338 -13.77 -22.30 10.82
C ASN A 338 -14.37 -23.58 10.21
N PHE A 339 -13.48 -24.45 9.72
CA PHE A 339 -13.82 -25.80 9.25
C PHE A 339 -14.22 -26.65 10.46
N SER A 340 -15.44 -26.44 10.95
CA SER A 340 -16.15 -27.26 11.94
C SER A 340 -16.59 -28.62 11.35
N GLY A 341 -15.80 -29.17 10.43
CA GLY A 341 -15.93 -30.53 9.92
C GLY A 341 -15.07 -31.52 10.73
N PRO A 342 -15.29 -32.84 10.60
CA PRO A 342 -14.63 -33.86 11.43
C PRO A 342 -13.10 -33.89 11.36
N TRP A 343 -12.48 -33.27 10.35
CA TRP A 343 -11.04 -33.29 10.11
C TRP A 343 -10.20 -32.38 11.04
N ALA A 344 -10.82 -31.47 11.78
CA ALA A 344 -10.10 -30.48 12.61
C ALA A 344 -9.24 -31.07 13.76
N HIS A 345 -9.34 -32.38 14.03
CA HIS A 345 -8.72 -33.05 15.19
C HIS A 345 -7.61 -34.05 14.85
N SER A 346 -7.10 -34.08 13.62
CA SER A 346 -5.94 -34.92 13.26
C SER A 346 -4.61 -34.17 13.46
N ARG A 347 -3.90 -34.46 14.56
CA ARG A 347 -2.51 -34.00 14.77
C ARG A 347 -1.57 -34.42 13.62
N THR A 348 -1.94 -35.47 12.90
CA THR A 348 -1.26 -36.05 11.74
C THR A 348 -1.04 -35.04 10.60
N SER A 349 -2.02 -34.20 10.25
CA SER A 349 -1.93 -33.40 9.00
C SER A 349 -0.82 -32.34 9.02
N ARG A 350 -0.63 -31.66 10.17
CA ARG A 350 0.50 -30.73 10.36
C ARG A 350 1.82 -31.43 10.65
N ALA A 351 1.79 -32.69 11.06
CA ALA A 351 3.00 -33.50 11.25
C ALA A 351 3.54 -33.99 9.90
N VAL A 352 2.70 -34.56 9.03
CA VAL A 352 3.08 -35.05 7.70
C VAL A 352 3.72 -33.94 6.85
N LEU A 353 3.08 -32.77 6.77
CA LEU A 353 3.64 -31.60 6.08
C LEU A 353 5.00 -31.14 6.64
N LYS A 354 5.28 -31.35 7.94
CA LYS A 354 6.57 -31.02 8.55
C LYS A 354 7.61 -32.13 8.50
N SER A 355 7.22 -33.40 8.33
CA SER A 355 8.14 -34.52 8.11
C SER A 355 8.60 -34.60 6.66
N SER A 356 7.71 -34.37 5.68
CA SER A 356 8.07 -34.40 4.25
C SER A 356 9.05 -33.29 3.85
N LEU A 357 9.14 -32.21 4.64
CA LEU A 357 10.12 -31.13 4.49
C LEU A 357 11.38 -31.32 5.37
N LYS A 358 11.53 -32.44 6.08
CA LYS A 358 12.66 -32.73 6.98
C LYS A 358 13.06 -34.21 7.04
N THR A 359 13.61 -34.73 5.94
CA THR A 359 14.37 -35.99 5.96
C THR A 359 15.49 -36.01 4.91
N ASP A 360 16.74 -35.85 5.35
CA ASP A 360 17.98 -36.22 4.62
C ASP A 360 18.13 -37.75 4.46
N GLN A 361 17.02 -38.43 4.19
CA GLN A 361 16.89 -39.88 4.31
C GLN A 361 16.03 -40.53 3.22
N ALA A 362 15.58 -39.75 2.23
CA ALA A 362 14.83 -40.21 1.06
C ALA A 362 15.71 -40.82 -0.06
N GLN A 363 17.00 -41.07 0.20
CA GLN A 363 18.00 -41.47 -0.81
C GLN A 363 18.22 -43.00 -0.89
N LYS A 364 17.25 -43.83 -0.49
CA LYS A 364 17.35 -45.30 -0.50
C LYS A 364 16.18 -46.06 -1.13
N ASP A 365 15.11 -45.38 -1.52
CA ASP A 365 14.00 -45.97 -2.27
C ASP A 365 13.50 -44.98 -3.33
N PRO A 366 13.77 -45.21 -4.63
CA PRO A 366 13.35 -44.30 -5.69
C PRO A 366 11.83 -44.32 -5.92
N VAL A 367 11.15 -45.43 -5.63
CA VAL A 367 9.70 -45.57 -5.82
C VAL A 367 8.97 -44.73 -4.77
N MET A 368 9.38 -44.83 -3.51
CA MET A 368 8.80 -44.01 -2.44
C MET A 368 9.11 -42.51 -2.60
N SER A 369 10.26 -42.15 -3.19
CA SER A 369 10.56 -40.76 -3.57
C SER A 369 9.58 -40.25 -4.64
N LEU A 370 9.36 -41.02 -5.71
CA LEU A 370 8.42 -40.69 -6.78
C LEU A 370 6.98 -40.55 -6.26
N ILE A 371 6.53 -41.44 -5.37
CA ILE A 371 5.19 -41.38 -4.77
C ILE A 371 4.99 -40.08 -3.97
N HIS A 372 5.95 -39.66 -3.14
CA HIS A 372 5.84 -38.40 -2.41
C HIS A 372 5.79 -37.18 -3.34
N ARG A 373 6.57 -37.19 -4.43
CA ARG A 373 6.57 -36.15 -5.46
C ARG A 373 5.24 -36.07 -6.22
N LEU A 374 4.67 -37.21 -6.60
CA LEU A 374 3.33 -37.29 -7.22
C LEU A 374 2.22 -36.79 -6.29
N VAL A 375 2.29 -37.12 -4.99
CA VAL A 375 1.33 -36.61 -3.99
C VAL A 375 1.46 -35.10 -3.82
N ALA A 376 2.67 -34.54 -3.80
CA ALA A 376 2.88 -33.09 -3.76
C ALA A 376 2.33 -32.39 -5.03
N LEU A 377 2.60 -32.95 -6.21
CA LEU A 377 2.09 -32.43 -7.48
C LEU A 377 0.54 -32.45 -7.55
N LEU A 378 -0.09 -33.54 -7.10
CA LEU A 378 -1.55 -33.66 -7.03
C LEU A 378 -2.18 -32.67 -6.03
N LEU A 379 -1.50 -32.36 -4.93
CA LEU A 379 -1.94 -31.34 -3.97
C LEU A 379 -1.82 -29.92 -4.55
N LEU A 380 -0.74 -29.61 -5.26
CA LEU A 380 -0.56 -28.33 -5.98
C LEU A 380 -1.64 -28.16 -7.07
N LEU A 381 -1.86 -29.19 -7.88
CA LEU A 381 -2.90 -29.19 -8.92
C LEU A 381 -4.32 -29.06 -8.33
N ALA A 382 -4.59 -29.65 -7.16
CA ALA A 382 -5.87 -29.45 -6.46
C ALA A 382 -6.06 -28.00 -6.00
N VAL A 383 -5.01 -27.36 -5.46
CA VAL A 383 -5.04 -25.94 -5.06
C VAL A 383 -5.19 -25.01 -6.28
N GLN A 384 -4.52 -25.31 -7.39
CA GLN A 384 -4.69 -24.56 -8.64
C GLN A 384 -6.09 -24.76 -9.26
N ALA A 385 -6.67 -25.97 -9.16
CA ALA A 385 -8.05 -26.23 -9.61
C ALA A 385 -9.09 -25.45 -8.80
N ASP A 386 -8.96 -25.38 -7.47
CA ASP A 386 -9.79 -24.52 -6.62
C ASP A 386 -9.62 -23.03 -6.99
N ALA A 387 -8.40 -22.57 -7.30
CA ALA A 387 -8.16 -21.20 -7.77
C ALA A 387 -8.79 -20.92 -9.15
N TRP A 388 -8.91 -21.93 -10.02
CA TRP A 388 -9.52 -21.82 -11.35
C TRP A 388 -11.06 -21.78 -11.29
N VAL A 389 -11.68 -22.61 -10.45
CA VAL A 389 -13.16 -22.68 -10.29
C VAL A 389 -13.78 -21.36 -9.81
N PHE A 390 -13.04 -20.53 -9.08
CA PHE A 390 -13.52 -19.22 -8.60
C PHE A 390 -13.20 -18.03 -9.52
N LYS A 391 -12.65 -18.24 -10.72
CA LYS A 391 -12.35 -17.16 -11.68
C LYS A 391 -12.78 -17.47 -13.10
N GLN A 392 -13.70 -16.64 -13.60
CA GLN A 392 -13.79 -16.01 -14.94
C GLN A 392 -15.27 -15.95 -15.40
N PRO A 393 -15.69 -14.87 -16.10
CA PRO A 393 -15.50 -14.82 -17.55
C PRO A 393 -15.11 -13.43 -18.10
N LYS A 394 -13.80 -13.22 -18.34
CA LYS A 394 -13.17 -12.50 -19.48
C LYS A 394 -11.68 -12.20 -19.18
N LEU A 395 -10.75 -13.02 -19.68
CA LEU A 395 -9.51 -12.58 -20.35
C LEU A 395 -8.68 -13.77 -20.88
N GLN A 396 -7.61 -13.43 -21.62
CA GLN A 396 -6.80 -14.33 -22.46
C GLN A 396 -5.83 -15.25 -21.68
N PRO A 397 -5.32 -16.34 -22.32
CA PRO A 397 -4.37 -17.25 -21.70
C PRO A 397 -3.08 -16.58 -21.21
N SER A 398 -2.54 -17.12 -20.12
CA SER A 398 -1.30 -16.70 -19.48
C SER A 398 -0.06 -16.98 -20.34
N SER A 399 1.10 -16.50 -19.87
CA SER A 399 2.42 -16.83 -20.45
C SER A 399 2.63 -18.33 -20.64
N LEU A 400 2.22 -19.15 -19.67
CA LEU A 400 2.29 -20.61 -19.74
C LEU A 400 1.46 -21.18 -20.91
N GLY A 401 0.26 -20.66 -21.15
CA GLY A 401 -0.58 -21.06 -22.29
C GLY A 401 0.04 -20.68 -23.63
N ARG A 402 0.68 -19.51 -23.71
CA ARG A 402 1.46 -19.12 -24.91
C ARG A 402 2.72 -19.97 -25.10
N HIS A 403 3.38 -20.40 -24.03
CA HIS A 403 4.56 -21.26 -24.12
C HIS A 403 4.19 -22.64 -24.66
N LEU A 404 3.11 -23.26 -24.16
CA LEU A 404 2.57 -24.53 -24.66
C LEU A 404 2.18 -24.45 -26.15
N GLN A 405 1.48 -23.39 -26.57
CA GLN A 405 1.12 -23.19 -27.99
C GLN A 405 2.32 -22.91 -28.92
N HIS A 406 3.47 -22.46 -28.38
CA HIS A 406 4.68 -22.30 -29.19
C HIS A 406 5.40 -23.64 -29.37
N VAL A 407 5.48 -24.46 -28.31
CA VAL A 407 6.09 -25.80 -28.35
C VAL A 407 5.32 -26.76 -29.27
N GLU A 408 4.01 -26.59 -29.45
CA GLU A 408 3.23 -27.35 -30.46
C GLU A 408 3.64 -27.09 -31.92
N ASN A 409 4.47 -26.08 -32.21
CA ASN A 409 4.84 -25.69 -33.58
C ASN A 409 6.31 -25.94 -33.97
N GLU A 410 7.19 -26.39 -33.06
CA GLU A 410 8.57 -26.79 -33.40
C GLU A 410 8.75 -28.30 -33.16
N SER A 411 8.90 -29.05 -34.25
CA SER A 411 8.88 -30.52 -34.24
C SER A 411 10.22 -31.12 -33.80
N ASP A 412 10.46 -31.21 -32.50
CA ASP A 412 11.52 -32.07 -31.93
C ASP A 412 11.09 -33.56 -32.00
N PRO A 413 11.88 -34.44 -32.65
CA PRO A 413 11.61 -35.88 -32.64
C PRO A 413 11.45 -36.48 -31.23
N ALA A 414 12.16 -35.97 -30.22
CA ALA A 414 12.15 -36.51 -28.86
C ALA A 414 10.75 -36.44 -28.20
N THR A 415 9.98 -35.39 -28.48
CA THR A 415 8.61 -35.23 -27.95
C THR A 415 7.62 -36.19 -28.62
N THR A 416 7.91 -36.62 -29.84
CA THR A 416 6.98 -37.44 -30.64
C THR A 416 6.99 -38.91 -30.19
N ASP A 417 8.17 -39.47 -29.90
CA ASP A 417 8.29 -40.87 -29.45
C ASP A 417 7.71 -41.10 -28.04
N PHE A 418 7.76 -40.10 -27.15
CA PHE A 418 7.14 -40.17 -25.81
C PHE A 418 5.62 -40.38 -25.87
N LEU A 419 4.95 -39.74 -26.84
CA LEU A 419 3.51 -39.89 -27.06
C LEU A 419 3.15 -41.15 -27.90
N ALA A 420 4.13 -41.78 -28.56
CA ALA A 420 3.93 -42.90 -29.47
C ALA A 420 3.86 -44.29 -28.78
N GLY A 421 4.18 -44.37 -27.48
CA GLY A 421 3.79 -45.49 -26.62
C GLY A 421 4.40 -46.87 -26.97
N LYS A 422 5.70 -46.94 -27.28
CA LYS A 422 6.42 -48.22 -27.41
C LYS A 422 7.29 -48.51 -26.18
N PRO A 423 7.05 -49.62 -25.45
CA PRO A 423 7.89 -49.97 -24.30
C PRO A 423 9.24 -50.55 -24.76
N ASN A 424 10.33 -49.82 -24.49
CA ASN A 424 11.67 -50.39 -24.38
C ASN A 424 12.00 -50.59 -22.89
N ASN A 425 12.84 -51.58 -22.59
CA ASN A 425 12.67 -52.36 -21.34
C ASN A 425 13.59 -51.95 -20.17
N ASP A 426 14.12 -50.73 -20.18
CA ASP A 426 15.09 -50.22 -19.19
C ASP A 426 14.48 -49.12 -18.31
N SER A 427 13.69 -49.55 -17.31
CA SER A 427 12.88 -48.69 -16.44
C SER A 427 13.64 -47.72 -15.51
N ALA A 428 14.97 -47.64 -15.62
CA ALA A 428 15.80 -46.72 -14.85
C ALA A 428 15.91 -45.34 -15.50
N GLU A 429 16.03 -45.27 -16.83
CA GLU A 429 16.19 -44.00 -17.55
C GLU A 429 14.86 -43.23 -17.62
N ASP A 430 13.74 -43.91 -17.89
CA ASP A 430 12.37 -43.36 -17.85
C ASP A 430 12.03 -42.72 -16.48
N LEU A 431 12.36 -43.40 -15.38
CA LEU A 431 12.11 -42.86 -14.04
C LEU A 431 13.02 -41.66 -13.74
N SER A 432 14.24 -41.62 -14.30
CA SER A 432 15.15 -40.49 -14.15
C SER A 432 14.68 -39.26 -14.94
N SER A 433 14.14 -39.43 -16.15
CA SER A 433 13.64 -38.35 -16.99
C SER A 433 12.30 -37.81 -16.49
N ILE A 434 11.40 -38.67 -16.00
CA ILE A 434 10.17 -38.26 -15.29
C ILE A 434 10.53 -37.51 -14.00
N ALA A 435 11.51 -37.99 -13.22
CA ALA A 435 11.97 -37.29 -12.02
C ALA A 435 12.59 -35.92 -12.34
N ALA A 436 13.39 -35.83 -13.41
CA ALA A 436 13.98 -34.58 -13.89
C ALA A 436 12.94 -33.59 -14.44
N PHE A 437 11.89 -34.07 -15.11
CA PHE A 437 10.77 -33.23 -15.55
C PHE A 437 9.95 -32.68 -14.37
N ILE A 438 9.71 -33.51 -13.35
CA ILE A 438 9.05 -33.07 -12.10
C ILE A 438 9.94 -32.08 -11.34
N ASP A 439 11.25 -32.34 -11.22
CA ASP A 439 12.18 -31.41 -10.61
C ASP A 439 12.30 -30.11 -11.43
N ALA A 440 12.18 -30.15 -12.76
CA ALA A 440 12.13 -28.94 -13.59
C ALA A 440 10.88 -28.11 -13.30
N LEU A 441 9.68 -28.72 -13.22
CA LEU A 441 8.45 -28.01 -12.82
C LEU A 441 8.58 -27.40 -11.41
N VAL A 442 9.00 -28.20 -10.43
CA VAL A 442 9.15 -27.76 -9.04
C VAL A 442 10.23 -26.69 -8.92
N MET A 443 11.32 -26.77 -9.68
CA MET A 443 12.34 -25.72 -9.72
C MET A 443 11.84 -24.46 -10.44
N THR A 444 10.96 -24.53 -11.44
CA THR A 444 10.35 -23.31 -12.00
C THR A 444 9.42 -22.59 -11.02
N GLU A 445 8.71 -23.29 -10.12
CA GLU A 445 7.99 -22.66 -9.00
C GLU A 445 8.92 -22.23 -7.84
N ALA A 446 10.04 -22.94 -7.61
CA ALA A 446 10.97 -22.63 -6.52
C ALA A 446 12.02 -21.55 -6.88
N THR A 447 12.27 -21.31 -8.17
CA THR A 447 13.17 -20.25 -8.68
C THR A 447 12.41 -19.04 -9.24
N SER A 448 11.08 -19.06 -9.27
CA SER A 448 10.27 -17.85 -9.43
C SER A 448 10.30 -17.00 -8.15
N THR A 449 11.45 -16.37 -7.88
CA THR A 449 11.59 -15.28 -6.89
C THR A 449 11.08 -13.93 -7.40
N ASP A 450 10.51 -13.90 -8.61
CA ASP A 450 9.72 -12.77 -9.09
C ASP A 450 8.40 -12.66 -8.30
N PRO A 451 8.11 -11.52 -7.65
CA PRO A 451 6.77 -11.26 -7.14
C PRO A 451 5.78 -11.16 -8.31
N PRO A 452 4.48 -11.45 -8.10
CA PRO A 452 3.50 -11.38 -9.18
C PRO A 452 3.43 -9.97 -9.79
N PHE A 453 3.83 -9.88 -11.06
CA PHE A 453 3.84 -8.69 -11.93
C PHE A 453 4.81 -7.55 -11.57
N TYR A 454 6.11 -7.73 -11.85
CA TYR A 454 7.06 -6.62 -12.06
C TYR A 454 8.15 -6.87 -13.13
N SER A 455 7.80 -7.43 -14.30
CA SER A 455 8.74 -7.53 -15.45
C SER A 455 8.02 -7.68 -16.81
N ASN A 456 8.16 -6.67 -17.71
CA ASN A 456 8.10 -6.85 -19.19
C ASN A 456 8.38 -5.58 -20.06
N TRP A 457 9.05 -4.55 -19.55
CA TRP A 457 9.47 -3.38 -20.35
C TRP A 457 10.92 -2.97 -20.03
N SER A 458 11.89 -3.77 -20.50
CA SER A 458 13.33 -3.46 -20.42
C SER A 458 14.14 -3.87 -21.65
N THR A 459 13.59 -4.70 -22.55
CA THR A 459 14.24 -5.16 -23.80
C THR A 459 13.92 -4.28 -25.03
N ALA A 460 13.55 -3.02 -24.80
CA ALA A 460 13.29 -1.95 -25.79
C ALA A 460 14.51 -1.30 -26.47
N ILE A 461 15.70 -1.33 -25.83
CA ILE A 461 16.84 -0.49 -26.23
C ILE A 461 18.15 -1.30 -26.23
N HIS A 462 18.57 -1.77 -27.40
CA HIS A 462 19.96 -1.80 -27.91
C HIS A 462 20.03 -2.66 -29.18
N HIS A 463 19.89 -2.04 -30.36
CA HIS A 463 20.63 -2.39 -31.59
C HIS A 463 20.28 -1.43 -32.74
N SER A 464 21.02 -0.33 -32.84
CA SER A 464 21.27 0.43 -34.08
C SER A 464 22.38 1.46 -33.83
N ASP A 465 23.62 1.00 -33.89
CA ASP A 465 24.71 1.90 -34.29
C ASP A 465 24.60 2.08 -35.80
N ASP A 466 24.22 3.28 -36.24
CA ASP A 466 24.73 3.88 -37.47
C ASP A 466 24.52 5.40 -37.41
N THR A 467 25.37 6.16 -38.11
CA THR A 467 25.49 7.61 -37.97
C THR A 467 24.39 8.40 -38.69
N ILE A 468 23.99 9.56 -38.15
CA ILE A 468 23.81 10.84 -38.89
C ILE A 468 23.46 12.01 -37.94
N ASP A 469 24.05 13.17 -38.26
CA ASP A 469 23.85 14.58 -37.86
C ASP A 469 23.33 15.06 -36.48
N SER A 470 23.80 16.27 -36.15
CA SER A 470 23.30 17.15 -35.09
C SER A 470 22.09 17.99 -35.54
N ASP A 471 21.58 18.80 -34.62
CA ASP A 471 20.60 19.89 -34.85
C ASP A 471 19.17 19.46 -35.24
N GLN A 472 18.47 18.82 -34.30
CA GLN A 472 17.03 19.05 -34.11
C GLN A 472 16.69 19.33 -32.64
N GLU A 473 16.03 20.47 -32.40
CA GLU A 473 15.39 20.79 -31.13
C GLU A 473 14.11 19.95 -31.00
N THR A 474 14.09 18.99 -30.07
CA THR A 474 12.86 18.26 -29.74
C THR A 474 12.02 19.10 -28.78
N GLU A 475 11.00 19.78 -29.33
CA GLU A 475 9.91 20.32 -28.52
C GLU A 475 9.25 19.17 -27.74
N PHE A 476 9.36 19.19 -26.41
CA PHE A 476 8.63 18.26 -25.56
C PHE A 476 7.23 18.80 -25.30
N GLU A 477 6.20 18.04 -25.71
CA GLU A 477 4.81 18.35 -25.37
C GLU A 477 4.61 18.36 -23.85
N ASP A 478 3.81 19.31 -23.38
CA ASP A 478 3.58 19.57 -21.96
C ASP A 478 2.91 18.37 -21.27
N VAL A 479 3.58 17.81 -20.26
CA VAL A 479 3.15 16.58 -19.56
C VAL A 479 2.11 16.88 -18.46
N GLY A 480 1.47 18.05 -18.50
CA GLY A 480 0.14 18.26 -17.92
C GLY A 480 0.11 18.13 -16.39
N VAL A 481 1.08 18.75 -15.72
CA VAL A 481 0.99 19.12 -14.31
C VAL A 481 1.13 20.63 -14.27
N ASP A 482 0.00 21.33 -14.20
CA ASP A 482 -0.04 22.79 -14.28
C ASP A 482 0.54 23.42 -13.00
N PHE A 483 1.79 23.88 -13.10
CA PHE A 483 2.51 24.63 -12.07
C PHE A 483 2.41 26.15 -12.31
N THR A 484 1.26 26.65 -12.78
CA THR A 484 0.98 28.09 -12.77
C THR A 484 1.01 28.64 -11.33
N PRO A 485 1.75 29.73 -11.07
CA PRO A 485 1.70 30.38 -9.77
C PRO A 485 0.34 31.07 -9.57
N SER A 486 -0.21 30.96 -8.35
CA SER A 486 -1.43 31.66 -7.97
C SER A 486 -1.29 33.19 -8.17
N PRO A 487 -2.33 33.89 -8.66
CA PRO A 487 -2.26 35.33 -8.93
C PRO A 487 -2.06 36.14 -7.64
N ASP A 488 -1.36 37.27 -7.76
CA ASP A 488 -0.97 38.13 -6.64
C ASP A 488 -2.14 38.51 -5.72
N LEU A 489 -2.03 38.15 -4.43
CA LEU A 489 -2.84 38.72 -3.34
C LEU A 489 -2.41 40.17 -3.06
N SER A 490 -2.72 41.06 -4.00
CA SER A 490 -2.52 42.50 -3.85
C SER A 490 -3.35 43.06 -2.67
N THR A 491 -2.67 43.73 -1.74
CA THR A 491 -3.25 44.18 -0.48
C THR A 491 -3.83 45.59 -0.57
N THR A 492 -5.13 45.73 -0.82
CA THR A 492 -5.86 46.97 -0.48
C THR A 492 -7.38 46.80 -0.35
N ALA A 493 -7.93 47.41 0.72
CA ALA A 493 -9.35 47.57 1.04
C ALA A 493 -10.15 46.27 1.34
N ALA A 494 -11.20 46.29 2.17
CA ALA A 494 -11.81 47.40 2.89
C ALA A 494 -12.11 47.04 4.36
N SER A 495 -11.88 47.98 5.28
CA SER A 495 -12.43 47.93 6.65
C SER A 495 -13.86 48.45 6.66
N ALA A 496 -14.84 47.61 6.98
CA ALA A 496 -16.23 48.04 7.20
C ALA A 496 -16.85 47.22 8.33
N SER A 497 -17.04 47.85 9.48
CA SER A 497 -17.87 47.30 10.58
C SER A 497 -19.35 47.53 10.26
N LEU A 498 -20.21 46.54 10.50
CA LEU A 498 -21.64 46.74 10.71
C LEU A 498 -22.20 45.64 11.60
N GLU A 499 -23.16 46.01 12.45
CA GLU A 499 -23.87 45.11 13.36
C GLU A 499 -25.22 44.68 12.76
N GLN A 500 -25.79 43.61 13.32
CA GLN A 500 -27.20 43.21 13.22
C GLN A 500 -27.88 43.18 11.84
N GLU A 501 -28.27 41.98 11.42
CA GLU A 501 -29.71 41.74 11.23
C GLU A 501 -30.07 40.31 11.65
N ALA A 502 -31.22 40.13 12.30
CA ALA A 502 -31.66 38.85 12.86
C ALA A 502 -33.12 38.58 12.49
N GLY A 503 -33.35 37.63 11.57
CA GLY A 503 -34.68 37.17 11.17
C GLY A 503 -35.03 35.85 11.86
N SER A 504 -36.03 35.85 12.74
CA SER A 504 -36.44 34.68 13.52
C SER A 504 -37.53 33.85 12.84
N ALA A 505 -37.45 32.53 13.00
CA ALA A 505 -38.56 31.61 12.87
C ALA A 505 -38.63 30.77 14.17
N ALA A 506 -39.83 30.57 14.72
CA ALA A 506 -40.01 30.01 16.05
C ALA A 506 -40.63 28.61 16.03
N PHE A 507 -40.13 27.72 16.89
CA PHE A 507 -40.74 26.42 17.19
C PHE A 507 -41.77 26.56 18.31
N ASN A 508 -42.81 25.72 18.29
CA ASN A 508 -43.74 25.55 19.41
C ASN A 508 -43.22 24.48 20.40
N SER A 509 -43.77 24.44 21.61
CA SER A 509 -43.26 23.65 22.73
C SER A 509 -43.64 22.16 22.71
N SER A 510 -43.80 21.57 21.52
CA SER A 510 -44.06 20.13 21.33
C SER A 510 -43.29 19.47 20.18
N GLY A 511 -42.62 20.23 19.32
CA GLY A 511 -41.51 19.71 18.51
C GLY A 511 -41.85 18.80 17.33
N GLU A 512 -43.04 18.92 16.73
CA GLU A 512 -43.43 18.19 15.52
C GLU A 512 -43.71 19.14 14.34
N LEU A 513 -43.54 18.63 13.11
CA LEU A 513 -43.89 19.29 11.85
C LEU A 513 -45.00 18.48 11.17
N GLU A 514 -46.14 19.11 10.91
CA GLU A 514 -47.34 18.44 10.41
C GLU A 514 -47.33 18.28 8.87
N ASN A 515 -47.98 17.23 8.37
CA ASN A 515 -47.95 16.87 6.95
C ASN A 515 -48.73 17.86 6.06
N THR A 516 -48.26 18.05 4.82
CA THR A 516 -49.09 18.51 3.70
C THR A 516 -49.26 17.39 2.67
N VAL A 517 -50.52 17.10 2.33
CA VAL A 517 -50.93 16.05 1.38
C VAL A 517 -50.99 16.63 -0.05
N GLY A 518 -50.59 15.83 -1.03
CA GLY A 518 -50.79 16.10 -2.46
C GLY A 518 -50.85 14.79 -3.23
N ASP A 519 -52.05 14.41 -3.68
CA ASP A 519 -52.31 13.13 -4.33
C ASP A 519 -52.04 13.13 -5.85
N ASP A 520 -51.87 11.90 -6.37
CA ASP A 520 -52.61 11.33 -7.52
C ASP A 520 -51.84 10.97 -8.83
N VAL A 521 -52.41 9.99 -9.55
CA VAL A 521 -52.23 9.59 -10.97
C VAL A 521 -51.10 8.59 -11.35
N ASN A 522 -51.34 7.31 -10.98
CA ASN A 522 -51.54 6.16 -11.90
C ASN A 522 -50.45 5.56 -12.85
N MET A 523 -50.13 4.29 -12.56
CA MET A 523 -50.32 3.08 -13.40
C MET A 523 -49.34 2.62 -14.53
N ALA A 524 -48.63 1.51 -14.19
CA ALA A 524 -48.80 0.15 -14.76
C ALA A 524 -47.95 -0.36 -15.94
N TYR A 525 -47.86 -1.72 -15.98
CA TYR A 525 -47.13 -2.62 -16.89
C TYR A 525 -45.57 -2.53 -16.85
N GLY A 526 -44.79 -3.61 -16.70
CA GLY A 526 -45.09 -4.97 -16.22
C GLY A 526 -44.66 -6.10 -17.16
N GLU A 527 -43.71 -6.95 -16.72
CA GLU A 527 -43.62 -8.39 -17.03
C GLU A 527 -42.54 -9.06 -16.16
N ALA A 528 -42.58 -10.39 -16.02
CA ALA A 528 -41.61 -11.18 -15.24
C ALA A 528 -41.13 -12.40 -16.03
N VAL A 529 -39.82 -12.64 -16.04
CA VAL A 529 -39.19 -13.77 -16.76
C VAL A 529 -38.85 -14.91 -15.78
N PRO A 530 -39.31 -16.15 -15.99
CA PRO A 530 -39.04 -17.27 -15.08
C PRO A 530 -37.60 -17.80 -15.13
N SER A 531 -37.24 -18.57 -14.11
CA SER A 531 -35.93 -19.18 -13.92
C SER A 531 -35.71 -20.45 -14.77
N SER A 532 -34.48 -20.62 -15.30
CA SER A 532 -33.80 -21.93 -15.31
C SER A 532 -32.30 -21.81 -15.67
N LEU A 533 -31.42 -22.01 -14.68
CA LEU A 533 -30.02 -22.39 -14.91
C LEU A 533 -29.51 -23.12 -13.66
N ALA A 534 -29.78 -24.41 -13.60
CA ALA A 534 -29.29 -25.25 -12.51
C ALA A 534 -27.79 -25.57 -12.73
N PRO A 535 -26.88 -25.27 -11.80
CA PRO A 535 -25.50 -25.68 -11.91
C PRO A 535 -25.41 -27.21 -11.84
N THR A 536 -24.94 -27.83 -12.93
CA THR A 536 -24.77 -29.28 -13.04
C THR A 536 -23.81 -29.81 -11.98
N LYS A 537 -24.26 -30.77 -11.16
CA LYS A 537 -23.41 -31.50 -10.22
C LYS A 537 -22.35 -32.33 -10.95
N LEU A 538 -21.18 -31.76 -11.21
CA LEU A 538 -20.06 -32.47 -11.86
C LEU A 538 -18.71 -32.37 -11.11
N SER A 539 -18.61 -31.60 -10.02
CA SER A 539 -17.37 -31.42 -9.26
C SER A 539 -17.03 -32.57 -8.30
N SER A 540 -18.03 -33.28 -7.75
CA SER A 540 -17.80 -34.33 -6.75
C SER A 540 -17.27 -35.66 -7.33
N GLY A 541 -17.45 -35.90 -8.63
CA GLY A 541 -17.05 -37.15 -9.28
C GLY A 541 -15.54 -37.28 -9.46
N ILE A 542 -14.90 -36.22 -9.98
CA ILE A 542 -13.46 -36.23 -10.31
C ILE A 542 -12.60 -36.28 -9.02
N ALA A 543 -12.94 -35.47 -8.01
CA ALA A 543 -12.26 -35.51 -6.71
C ALA A 543 -12.39 -36.90 -6.04
N ALA A 544 -13.56 -37.53 -6.10
CA ALA A 544 -13.75 -38.88 -5.57
C ALA A 544 -12.92 -39.94 -6.32
N TRP A 545 -12.79 -39.82 -7.65
CA TRP A 545 -11.92 -40.70 -8.46
C TRP A 545 -10.44 -40.53 -8.14
N ILE A 546 -9.94 -39.30 -8.01
CA ILE A 546 -8.54 -39.03 -7.65
C ILE A 546 -8.22 -39.58 -6.25
N ILE A 547 -9.11 -39.38 -5.28
CA ILE A 547 -8.96 -39.91 -3.91
C ILE A 547 -9.03 -41.44 -3.90
N ALA A 548 -9.95 -42.05 -4.67
CA ALA A 548 -10.05 -43.51 -4.78
C ALA A 548 -8.80 -44.13 -5.44
N PHE A 549 -8.23 -43.48 -6.46
CA PHE A 549 -7.00 -43.92 -7.12
C PHE A 549 -5.78 -43.81 -6.19
N ALA A 550 -5.66 -42.69 -5.45
CA ALA A 550 -4.62 -42.51 -4.44
C ALA A 550 -4.73 -43.53 -3.28
N LEU A 551 -5.95 -43.86 -2.84
CA LEU A 551 -6.19 -44.90 -1.84
C LEU A 551 -5.87 -46.30 -2.38
N ALA A 552 -6.24 -46.62 -3.63
CA ALA A 552 -5.94 -47.90 -4.25
C ALA A 552 -4.42 -48.15 -4.32
N LEU A 553 -3.65 -47.13 -4.74
CA LEU A 553 -2.18 -47.16 -4.71
C LEU A 553 -1.61 -47.35 -3.28
N PHE A 554 -2.27 -46.79 -2.26
CA PHE A 554 -1.88 -46.96 -0.86
C PHE A 554 -2.19 -48.35 -0.28
N THR A 555 -3.10 -49.11 -0.91
CA THR A 555 -3.50 -50.47 -0.49
C THR A 555 -2.84 -51.59 -1.30
N ALA A 556 -1.92 -51.27 -2.21
CA ALA A 556 -1.30 -52.21 -3.13
C ALA A 556 0.12 -52.67 -2.72
N ASN A 557 0.54 -52.39 -1.47
CA ASN A 557 1.79 -52.81 -0.83
C ASN A 557 1.51 -53.40 0.55
#